data_AF-A0A1Q7CVD0-F1
#
_entry.id   AF-A0A1Q7CVD0-F1
#
_cell.length_a   1.000
_cell.length_b   1.000
_cell.length_c   1.000
_cell.angle_alpha   90.00
_cell.angle_beta   90.00
_cell.angle_gamma   90.00
#
_symmetry.space_group_name_H-M   'P 1'
#
loop_
_entity.id
_entity.type
_entity.pdbx_description
1 polymer ?
#
loop_
_entity_poly.entity_id
_entity_poly.type
_entity_poly.pdbx_seq_one_letter_code
_entity_poly.pdbx_strand_id
1 'polypeptide(L)'
;IRNNVVVYLTMKHAKDNGFKSIITGDGADELFAGYNFFQRLSLPDLQGNLERIWKIMHFQSKSIAKYLGISLQAPFLDEKVMSYAKVIPPDLKVREERGRKYGKWILRKTFEDLLPESIAWREKAAMQDGSGTSGLTCLFNTLVPDMVFSEKAKKYSKSEKVNLASKESLYYYELYRKYYDFPSNLAPSKTRCPQCNYSIEEGSHFCRMCGSFPI
;
A
#
# COMPACT_ATOMS: atom_id res chain seq x y z
N ILE A 1 -0.12 0.82 -7.60
CA ILE A 1 0.02 1.87 -8.64
C ILE A 1 -0.61 3.18 -8.18
N ARG A 2 -1.93 3.25 -7.93
CA ARG A 2 -2.64 4.49 -7.51
C ARG A 2 -1.90 5.31 -6.44
N ASN A 3 -1.57 4.71 -5.29
CA ASN A 3 -0.86 5.41 -4.21
C ASN A 3 0.55 5.89 -4.63
N ASN A 4 1.27 5.09 -5.43
CA ASN A 4 2.63 5.42 -5.85
C ASN A 4 2.65 6.59 -6.85
N VAL A 5 1.58 6.81 -7.62
CA VAL A 5 1.46 7.99 -8.49
C VAL A 5 1.46 9.26 -7.65
N VAL A 6 0.73 9.28 -6.54
CA VAL A 6 0.70 10.41 -5.61
C VAL A 6 2.10 10.69 -5.06
N VAL A 7 2.78 9.65 -4.56
CA VAL A 7 4.14 9.78 -4.01
C VAL A 7 5.12 10.28 -5.08
N TYR A 8 5.07 9.72 -6.29
CA TYR A 8 5.91 10.15 -7.42
C TYR A 8 5.69 11.62 -7.77
N LEU A 9 4.43 12.04 -7.95
CA LEU A 9 4.11 13.42 -8.31
C LEU A 9 4.54 14.40 -7.22
N THR A 10 4.31 14.07 -5.94
CA THR A 10 4.75 14.90 -4.81
C THR A 10 6.27 15.05 -4.77
N MET A 11 7.01 13.94 -4.87
CA MET A 11 8.48 13.99 -4.85
C MET A 11 9.05 14.69 -6.08
N LYS A 12 8.45 14.48 -7.26
CA LYS A 12 8.84 15.18 -8.50
C LYS A 12 8.61 16.69 -8.35
N HIS A 13 7.45 17.09 -7.85
CA HIS A 13 7.15 18.49 -7.60
C HIS A 13 8.13 19.12 -6.60
N ALA A 14 8.44 18.44 -5.50
CA ALA A 14 9.44 18.91 -4.54
C ALA A 14 10.81 19.12 -5.22
N LYS A 15 11.28 18.13 -6.01
CA LYS A 15 12.52 18.25 -6.76
C LYS A 15 12.51 19.42 -7.74
N ASP A 16 11.44 19.56 -8.52
CA ASP A 16 11.29 20.61 -9.53
C ASP A 16 11.31 22.02 -8.88
N ASN A 17 10.99 22.12 -7.58
CA ASN A 17 11.07 23.35 -6.78
C ASN A 17 12.37 23.47 -5.96
N GLY A 18 13.40 22.68 -6.27
CA GLY A 18 14.73 22.79 -5.67
C GLY A 18 14.91 22.10 -4.31
N PHE A 19 13.90 21.38 -3.81
CA PHE A 19 14.05 20.60 -2.58
C PHE A 19 14.92 19.36 -2.83
N LYS A 20 15.89 19.13 -1.94
CA LYS A 20 16.86 18.02 -2.03
C LYS A 20 16.48 16.81 -1.18
N SER A 21 15.58 17.00 -0.22
CA SER A 21 15.16 15.97 0.71
C SER A 21 13.67 16.02 0.98
N ILE A 22 13.10 14.87 1.33
CA ILE A 22 11.71 14.71 1.73
C ILE A 22 11.61 13.73 2.90
N ILE A 23 10.65 13.99 3.79
CA ILE A 23 10.33 13.12 4.93
C ILE A 23 8.95 12.50 4.66
N THR A 24 8.84 11.18 4.79
CA THR A 24 7.56 10.46 4.68
C THR A 24 7.12 9.85 6.01
N GLY A 25 5.82 9.60 6.12
CA GLY A 25 5.21 8.85 7.22
C GLY A 25 5.15 7.33 6.99
N ASP A 26 5.98 6.80 6.09
CA ASP A 26 6.01 5.37 5.75
C ASP A 26 6.27 4.53 7.00
N GLY A 27 5.52 3.45 7.21
CA GLY A 27 5.63 2.57 8.38
C GLY A 27 4.71 2.93 9.54
N ALA A 28 4.16 4.14 9.59
CA ALA A 28 3.31 4.55 10.70
C ALA A 28 2.03 3.70 10.80
N ASP A 29 1.38 3.37 9.68
CA ASP A 29 0.16 2.57 9.68
C ASP A 29 0.43 1.11 10.08
N GLU A 30 1.55 0.56 9.62
CA GLU A 30 1.99 -0.81 9.90
C GLU A 30 2.40 -1.00 11.35
N LEU A 31 3.14 -0.05 11.92
CA LEU A 31 3.69 -0.17 13.27
C LEU A 31 2.66 0.14 14.36
N PHE A 32 1.77 1.10 14.10
CA PHE A 32 0.83 1.65 15.08
C PHE A 32 -0.64 1.38 14.74
N ALA A 33 -0.93 0.34 13.95
CA ALA A 33 -2.28 -0.11 13.64
C ALA A 33 -3.18 0.98 13.02
N GLY A 34 -2.71 1.63 11.97
CA GLY A 34 -3.44 2.74 11.34
C GLY A 34 -4.53 2.34 10.36
N TYR A 35 -4.48 1.15 9.76
CA TYR A 35 -5.51 0.71 8.81
C TYR A 35 -6.89 0.54 9.46
N ASN A 36 -7.95 1.02 8.80
CA ASN A 36 -9.32 1.01 9.34
C ASN A 36 -9.80 -0.39 9.75
N PHE A 37 -9.34 -1.45 9.09
CA PHE A 37 -9.75 -2.82 9.45
C PHE A 37 -9.25 -3.26 10.83
N PHE A 38 -8.13 -2.72 11.33
CA PHE A 38 -7.61 -3.06 12.66
C PHE A 38 -8.56 -2.67 13.78
N GLN A 39 -9.39 -1.64 13.58
CA GLN A 39 -10.39 -1.19 14.56
C GLN A 39 -11.44 -2.28 14.85
N ARG A 40 -11.64 -3.21 13.92
CA ARG A 40 -12.65 -4.28 14.03
C ARG A 40 -12.09 -5.60 14.58
N LEU A 41 -10.80 -5.68 14.82
CA LEU A 41 -10.16 -6.92 15.28
C LEU A 41 -10.21 -7.05 16.81
N SER A 42 -10.21 -8.31 17.26
CA SER A 42 -9.89 -8.66 18.65
C SER A 42 -8.41 -8.36 18.95
N LEU A 43 -8.01 -8.26 20.22
CA LEU A 43 -6.60 -7.99 20.58
C LEU A 43 -5.63 -9.08 20.07
N PRO A 44 -5.93 -10.39 20.20
CA PRO A 44 -5.07 -11.43 19.64
C PRO A 44 -4.94 -11.33 18.11
N ASP A 45 -6.06 -11.12 17.40
CA ASP A 45 -6.04 -10.99 15.95
C ASP A 45 -5.29 -9.74 15.49
N LEU A 46 -5.42 -8.64 16.22
CA LEU A 46 -4.69 -7.41 15.96
C LEU A 46 -3.18 -7.63 16.06
N GLN A 47 -2.72 -8.26 17.13
CA GLN A 47 -1.31 -8.57 17.33
C GLN A 47 -0.77 -9.47 16.21
N GLY A 48 -1.44 -10.58 15.91
CA GLY A 48 -1.02 -11.50 14.85
C GLY A 48 -1.00 -10.84 13.46
N ASN A 49 -1.96 -9.96 13.16
CA ASN A 49 -1.97 -9.22 11.90
C ASN A 49 -0.83 -8.20 11.80
N LEU A 50 -0.53 -7.48 12.89
CA LEU A 50 0.59 -6.53 12.94
C LEU A 50 1.93 -7.26 12.71
N GLU A 51 2.16 -8.36 13.42
CA GLU A 51 3.37 -9.17 13.27
C GLU A 51 3.57 -9.68 11.84
N ARG A 52 2.48 -10.12 11.19
CA ARG A 52 2.52 -10.53 9.79
C ARG A 52 2.87 -9.35 8.88
N ILE A 53 2.24 -8.20 9.08
CA ILE A 53 2.48 -6.99 8.28
C ILE A 53 3.93 -6.51 8.45
N TRP A 54 4.49 -6.52 9.66
CA TRP A 54 5.88 -6.10 9.90
C TRP A 54 6.91 -6.93 9.14
N LYS A 55 6.61 -8.21 8.86
CA LYS A 55 7.49 -9.10 8.09
C LYS A 55 7.50 -8.78 6.59
N ILE A 56 6.40 -8.23 6.06
CA ILE A 56 6.19 -8.07 4.61
C ILE A 56 6.06 -6.60 4.16
N MET A 57 6.02 -5.66 5.09
CA MET A 57 5.87 -4.24 4.77
C MET A 57 7.00 -3.75 3.87
N HIS A 58 6.64 -3.06 2.81
CA HIS A 58 7.56 -2.53 1.82
C HIS A 58 7.03 -1.21 1.28
N PHE A 59 7.92 -0.25 1.05
CA PHE A 59 7.54 1.12 0.70
C PHE A 59 8.25 1.54 -0.58
N GLN A 60 7.45 1.83 -1.61
CA GLN A 60 7.98 2.20 -2.93
C GLN A 60 8.56 3.63 -2.96
N SER A 61 8.26 4.44 -1.93
CA SER A 61 8.83 5.78 -1.72
C SER A 61 10.36 5.78 -1.85
N LYS A 62 11.05 4.74 -1.34
CA LYS A 62 12.52 4.61 -1.44
C LYS A 62 12.99 4.48 -2.90
N SER A 63 12.34 3.61 -3.67
CA SER A 63 12.65 3.40 -5.09
C SER A 63 12.36 4.65 -5.93
N ILE A 64 11.23 5.30 -5.65
CA ILE A 64 10.81 6.54 -6.32
C ILE A 64 11.81 7.67 -6.02
N ALA A 65 12.17 7.86 -4.75
CA ALA A 65 13.11 8.89 -4.33
C ALA A 65 14.49 8.69 -4.98
N LYS A 66 14.99 7.44 -5.00
CA LYS A 66 16.23 7.07 -5.68
C LYS A 66 16.18 7.40 -7.18
N TYR A 67 15.09 7.04 -7.86
CA TYR A 67 14.91 7.33 -9.29
C TYR A 67 14.90 8.85 -9.57
N LEU A 68 14.24 9.63 -8.73
CA LEU A 68 14.21 11.08 -8.86
C LEU A 68 15.50 11.76 -8.40
N GLY A 69 16.38 11.07 -7.67
CA GLY A 69 17.59 11.65 -7.10
C GLY A 69 17.32 12.62 -5.94
N ILE A 70 16.25 12.37 -5.17
CA ILE A 70 15.92 13.11 -3.94
C ILE A 70 16.22 12.24 -2.72
N SER A 71 16.78 12.82 -1.65
CA SER A 71 17.02 12.10 -0.40
C SER A 71 15.71 11.86 0.35
N LEU A 72 15.45 10.63 0.77
CA LEU A 72 14.26 10.26 1.53
C LEU A 72 14.63 9.91 2.97
N GLN A 73 13.87 10.46 3.92
CA GLN A 73 13.85 10.01 5.30
C GLN A 73 12.47 9.46 5.66
N ALA A 74 12.44 8.32 6.34
CA ALA A 74 11.21 7.71 6.85
C ALA A 74 11.41 7.39 8.35
N PRO A 75 11.18 8.37 9.26
CA PRO A 75 11.54 8.25 10.67
C PRO A 75 10.89 7.05 11.38
N PHE A 76 9.69 6.65 10.98
CA PHE A 76 9.02 5.48 11.54
C PHE A 76 9.72 4.15 11.22
N LEU A 77 10.55 4.12 10.17
CA LEU A 77 11.36 2.95 9.80
C LEU A 77 12.74 2.95 10.46
N ASP A 78 13.04 3.92 11.33
CA ASP A 78 14.22 3.88 12.18
C ASP A 78 14.15 2.69 13.15
N GLU A 79 15.28 2.02 13.38
CA GLU A 79 15.36 0.81 14.20
C GLU A 79 14.88 1.04 15.64
N LYS A 80 15.16 2.22 16.23
CA LYS A 80 14.73 2.55 17.59
C LYS A 80 13.22 2.75 17.64
N VAL A 81 12.66 3.41 16.63
CA VAL A 81 11.20 3.62 16.54
C VAL A 81 10.50 2.30 16.30
N MET A 82 11.02 1.46 15.40
CA MET A 82 10.45 0.15 15.10
C MET A 82 10.50 -0.79 16.31
N SER A 83 11.63 -0.86 17.02
CA SER A 83 11.78 -1.72 18.19
C SER A 83 10.83 -1.28 19.31
N TYR A 84 10.73 0.01 19.57
CA TYR A 84 9.77 0.56 20.52
C TYR A 84 8.32 0.28 20.10
N ALA A 85 7.96 0.53 18.84
CA ALA A 85 6.61 0.31 18.36
C ALA A 85 6.17 -1.16 18.46
N LYS A 86 7.10 -2.12 18.29
CA LYS A 86 6.80 -3.56 18.37
C LYS A 86 6.47 -4.04 19.78
N VAL A 87 7.00 -3.39 20.82
CA VAL A 87 6.73 -3.77 22.22
C VAL A 87 5.50 -3.07 22.82
N ILE A 88 4.96 -2.05 22.15
CA ILE A 88 3.74 -1.37 22.61
C ILE A 88 2.55 -2.36 22.57
N PRO A 89 1.80 -2.48 23.68
CA PRO A 89 0.57 -3.27 23.74
C PRO A 89 -0.43 -2.91 22.63
N PRO A 90 -1.08 -3.89 21.98
CA PRO A 90 -1.98 -3.65 20.86
C PRO A 90 -3.20 -2.79 21.22
N ASP A 91 -3.67 -2.84 22.48
CA ASP A 91 -4.76 -2.01 23.02
C ASP A 91 -4.42 -0.52 23.12
N LEU A 92 -3.12 -0.17 23.18
CA LEU A 92 -2.67 1.22 23.08
C LEU A 92 -2.52 1.70 21.63
N LYS A 93 -2.46 0.77 20.66
CA LYS A 93 -2.43 1.11 19.24
C LYS A 93 -3.84 1.35 18.70
N VAL A 94 -4.80 0.56 19.17
CA VAL A 94 -6.21 0.68 18.80
C VAL A 94 -7.06 0.79 20.05
N ARG A 95 -7.62 1.97 20.30
CA ARG A 95 -8.39 2.26 21.51
C ARG A 95 -9.59 3.14 21.21
N GLU A 96 -10.61 3.05 22.07
CA GLU A 96 -11.72 3.98 22.07
C GLU A 96 -11.33 5.31 22.73
N GLU A 97 -11.71 6.40 22.09
CA GLU A 97 -11.60 7.78 22.58
C GLU A 97 -12.91 8.50 22.20
N ARG A 98 -13.57 9.14 23.17
CA ARG A 98 -14.79 9.95 22.92
C ARG A 98 -15.87 9.19 22.12
N GLY A 99 -16.09 7.92 22.47
CA GLY A 99 -17.10 7.07 21.83
C GLY A 99 -16.75 6.60 20.41
N ARG A 100 -15.49 6.75 19.97
CA ARG A 100 -15.01 6.25 18.67
C ARG A 100 -13.72 5.48 18.82
N LYS A 101 -13.56 4.40 18.07
CA LYS A 101 -12.34 3.59 18.06
C LYS A 101 -11.33 4.14 17.06
N TYR A 102 -10.12 4.44 17.51
CA TYR A 102 -9.05 4.99 16.68
C TYR A 102 -7.89 4.02 16.56
N GLY A 103 -7.36 3.89 15.34
CA GLY A 103 -6.01 3.39 15.13
C GLY A 103 -4.97 4.47 15.39
N LYS A 104 -3.71 4.07 15.57
CA LYS A 104 -2.59 4.94 15.97
C LYS A 104 -2.88 5.71 17.26
N TRP A 105 -3.72 5.18 18.16
CA TRP A 105 -4.20 5.93 19.32
C TRP A 105 -3.04 6.49 20.16
N ILE A 106 -2.01 5.68 20.44
CA ILE A 106 -0.82 6.14 21.16
C ILE A 106 -0.12 7.31 20.47
N LEU A 107 0.03 7.29 19.14
CA LEU A 107 0.64 8.41 18.41
C LEU A 107 -0.22 9.67 18.48
N ARG A 108 -1.55 9.53 18.39
CA ARG A 108 -2.47 10.66 18.52
C ARG A 108 -2.31 11.31 19.88
N LYS A 109 -2.29 10.50 20.95
CA LYS A 109 -2.02 10.96 22.32
C LYS A 109 -0.66 11.61 22.49
N THR A 110 0.40 11.07 21.91
CA THR A 110 1.74 11.67 22.00
C THR A 110 1.81 13.07 21.38
N PHE A 111 1.00 13.36 20.35
CA PHE A 111 1.10 14.59 19.57
C PHE A 111 -0.15 15.48 19.64
N GLU A 112 -1.14 15.18 20.51
CA GLU A 112 -2.41 15.92 20.56
C GLU A 112 -2.24 17.38 21.00
N ASP A 113 -1.22 17.67 21.81
CA ASP A 113 -0.89 19.03 22.25
C ASP A 113 -0.03 19.81 21.23
N LEU A 114 0.56 19.12 20.25
CA LEU A 114 1.43 19.75 19.23
C LEU A 114 0.71 20.02 17.91
N LEU A 115 -0.45 19.41 17.69
CA LEU A 115 -1.22 19.48 16.45
C LEU A 115 -2.63 19.97 16.74
N PRO A 116 -3.27 20.69 15.80
CA PRO A 116 -4.69 21.00 15.92
C PRO A 116 -5.50 19.72 16.13
N GLU A 117 -6.50 19.77 17.01
CA GLU A 117 -7.37 18.63 17.34
C GLU A 117 -7.98 17.97 16.09
N SER A 118 -8.38 18.79 15.11
CA SER A 118 -8.92 18.35 13.82
C SER A 118 -7.93 17.54 12.96
N ILE A 119 -6.63 17.63 13.24
CA ILE A 119 -5.56 16.85 12.61
C ILE A 119 -5.20 15.65 13.48
N ALA A 120 -4.95 15.86 14.77
CA ALA A 120 -4.57 14.82 15.73
C ALA A 120 -5.61 13.70 15.81
N TRP A 121 -6.90 14.05 15.76
CA TRP A 121 -8.03 13.12 15.86
C TRP A 121 -8.76 12.87 14.54
N ARG A 122 -8.18 13.29 13.41
CA ARG A 122 -8.77 13.06 12.08
C ARG A 122 -8.95 11.57 11.78
N GLU A 123 -10.08 11.21 11.20
CA GLU A 123 -10.31 9.88 10.66
C GLU A 123 -9.38 9.56 9.49
N LYS A 124 -9.01 8.28 9.36
CA LYS A 124 -8.13 7.86 8.27
C LYS A 124 -8.88 7.83 6.96
N ALA A 125 -8.46 8.69 6.05
CA ALA A 125 -8.76 8.59 4.63
C ALA A 125 -7.68 7.76 3.93
N ALA A 126 -8.07 6.86 3.03
CA ALA A 126 -7.11 6.16 2.19
C ALA A 126 -6.49 7.15 1.19
N MET A 127 -5.22 6.93 0.85
CA MET A 127 -4.46 7.88 0.00
C MET A 127 -5.12 8.07 -1.36
N GLN A 128 -5.68 7.00 -1.94
CA GLN A 128 -6.35 7.10 -3.23
C GLN A 128 -7.61 7.96 -3.20
N ASP A 129 -8.31 8.00 -2.07
CA ASP A 129 -9.53 8.79 -1.91
C ASP A 129 -9.17 10.25 -1.63
N GLY A 130 -8.22 10.48 -0.72
CA GLY A 130 -7.75 11.82 -0.39
C GLY A 130 -7.03 12.54 -1.55
N SER A 131 -6.48 11.80 -2.51
CA SER A 131 -5.84 12.35 -3.72
C SER A 131 -6.75 12.38 -4.95
N GLY A 132 -7.96 11.82 -4.88
CA GLY A 132 -8.87 11.69 -6.03
C GLY A 132 -8.45 10.65 -7.08
N THR A 133 -7.39 9.86 -6.84
CA THR A 133 -6.96 8.81 -7.78
C THR A 133 -7.93 7.63 -7.87
N SER A 134 -8.92 7.55 -6.97
CA SER A 134 -10.07 6.65 -7.11
C SER A 134 -10.82 6.86 -8.45
N GLY A 135 -10.83 8.08 -8.98
CA GLY A 135 -11.41 8.44 -10.27
C GLY A 135 -10.78 7.75 -11.48
N LEU A 136 -9.55 7.22 -11.35
CA LEU A 136 -8.91 6.44 -12.42
C LEU A 136 -9.75 5.21 -12.81
N THR A 137 -10.44 4.60 -11.85
CA THR A 137 -11.34 3.47 -12.12
C THR A 137 -12.43 3.87 -13.12
N CYS A 138 -13.05 5.03 -12.89
CA CYS A 138 -14.10 5.56 -13.76
C CYS A 138 -13.55 5.86 -15.15
N LEU A 139 -12.40 6.53 -15.23
CA LEU A 139 -11.71 6.82 -16.48
C LEU A 139 -11.48 5.54 -17.30
N PHE A 140 -10.90 4.49 -16.72
CA PHE A 140 -10.65 3.24 -17.43
C PHE A 140 -11.93 2.50 -17.81
N ASN A 141 -12.98 2.62 -16.99
CA ASN A 141 -14.29 2.07 -17.33
C ASN A 141 -14.90 2.73 -18.57
N THR A 142 -14.66 4.02 -18.78
CA THR A 142 -15.08 4.76 -19.98
C THR A 142 -14.17 4.48 -21.19
N LEU A 143 -12.85 4.41 -20.99
CA LEU A 143 -11.88 4.24 -22.08
C LEU A 143 -11.88 2.83 -22.69
N VAL A 144 -12.19 1.80 -21.90
CA VAL A 144 -12.11 0.41 -22.35
C VAL A 144 -13.52 -0.17 -22.47
N PRO A 145 -14.00 -0.52 -23.68
CA PRO A 145 -15.29 -1.19 -23.85
C PRO A 145 -15.32 -2.58 -23.19
N ASP A 146 -16.50 -3.01 -22.72
CA ASP A 146 -16.66 -4.30 -22.02
C ASP A 146 -16.28 -5.52 -22.88
N MET A 147 -16.60 -5.47 -24.18
CA MET A 147 -16.24 -6.52 -25.12
C MET A 147 -14.72 -6.65 -25.25
N VAL A 148 -14.01 -5.51 -25.39
CA VAL A 148 -12.54 -5.47 -25.48
C VAL A 148 -11.91 -6.00 -24.19
N PHE A 149 -12.43 -5.59 -23.04
CA PHE A 149 -11.96 -6.09 -21.75
C PHE A 149 -12.15 -7.61 -21.64
N SER A 150 -13.34 -8.10 -21.94
CA SER A 150 -13.67 -9.53 -21.85
C SER A 150 -12.80 -10.39 -22.76
N GLU A 151 -12.55 -9.95 -23.98
CA GLU A 151 -11.68 -10.64 -24.94
C GLU A 151 -10.23 -10.68 -24.45
N LYS A 152 -9.67 -9.53 -24.09
CA LYS A 152 -8.28 -9.43 -23.63
C LYS A 152 -8.03 -10.14 -22.30
N ALA A 153 -8.95 -10.03 -21.34
CA ALA A 153 -8.85 -10.74 -20.07
C ALA A 153 -8.84 -12.26 -20.28
N LYS A 154 -9.71 -12.78 -21.16
CA LYS A 154 -9.69 -14.21 -21.55
C LYS A 154 -8.39 -14.61 -22.24
N LYS A 155 -7.87 -13.76 -23.14
CA LYS A 155 -6.59 -13.99 -23.81
C LYS A 155 -5.46 -14.14 -22.79
N TYR A 156 -5.27 -13.17 -21.91
CA TYR A 156 -4.19 -13.16 -20.92
C TYR A 156 -4.33 -14.26 -19.86
N SER A 157 -5.56 -14.61 -19.47
CA SER A 157 -5.82 -15.74 -18.58
C SER A 157 -5.38 -17.07 -19.22
N LYS A 158 -5.64 -17.27 -20.52
CA LYS A 158 -5.24 -18.48 -21.24
C LYS A 158 -3.75 -18.53 -21.58
N SER A 159 -3.20 -17.47 -22.15
CA SER A 159 -1.83 -17.47 -22.69
C SER A 159 -0.77 -17.24 -21.62
N GLU A 160 -1.05 -16.39 -20.63
CA GLU A 160 -0.07 -15.90 -19.66
C GLU A 160 -0.43 -16.28 -18.21
N LYS A 161 -1.57 -16.96 -17.99
CA LYS A 161 -2.10 -17.34 -16.67
C LYS A 161 -2.27 -16.13 -15.73
N VAL A 162 -2.66 -14.99 -16.31
CA VAL A 162 -2.95 -13.76 -15.56
C VAL A 162 -4.45 -13.45 -15.61
N ASN A 163 -5.05 -13.41 -14.43
CA ASN A 163 -6.45 -13.07 -14.22
C ASN A 163 -6.56 -11.57 -13.92
N LEU A 164 -7.18 -10.84 -14.84
CA LEU A 164 -7.37 -9.39 -14.74
C LEU A 164 -8.80 -9.11 -14.27
N ALA A 165 -8.94 -8.58 -13.06
CA ALA A 165 -10.24 -8.38 -12.41
C ALA A 165 -10.96 -7.08 -12.84
N SER A 166 -10.26 -6.16 -13.51
CA SER A 166 -10.82 -4.86 -13.92
C SER A 166 -10.16 -4.27 -15.16
N LYS A 167 -10.87 -3.35 -15.83
CA LYS A 167 -10.33 -2.58 -16.98
C LYS A 167 -9.07 -1.80 -16.62
N GLU A 168 -9.00 -1.29 -15.40
CA GLU A 168 -7.79 -0.66 -14.88
C GLU A 168 -6.62 -1.64 -14.74
N SER A 169 -6.87 -2.84 -14.19
CA SER A 169 -5.83 -3.87 -14.10
C SER A 169 -5.33 -4.29 -15.47
N LEU A 170 -6.24 -4.36 -16.47
CA LEU A 170 -5.88 -4.62 -17.87
C LEU A 170 -4.96 -3.53 -18.41
N TYR A 171 -5.30 -2.25 -18.23
CA TYR A 171 -4.48 -1.15 -18.71
C TYR A 171 -3.07 -1.18 -18.11
N TYR A 172 -2.97 -1.36 -16.79
CA TYR A 172 -1.67 -1.47 -16.13
C TYR A 172 -0.87 -2.69 -16.60
N TYR A 173 -1.54 -3.81 -16.82
CA TYR A 173 -0.90 -5.02 -17.30
C TYR A 173 -0.34 -4.86 -18.72
N GLU A 174 -1.10 -4.26 -19.63
CA GLU A 174 -0.64 -3.98 -20.99
C GLU A 174 0.55 -3.00 -20.99
N LEU A 175 0.53 -1.99 -20.12
CA LEU A 175 1.67 -1.09 -19.96
C LEU A 175 2.90 -1.82 -19.42
N TYR A 176 2.73 -2.68 -18.42
CA TYR A 176 3.78 -3.53 -17.87
C TYR A 176 4.41 -4.44 -18.95
N ARG A 177 3.57 -5.06 -19.80
CA ARG A 177 4.02 -5.97 -20.87
C ARG A 177 4.86 -5.30 -21.96
N LYS A 178 4.86 -3.97 -22.06
CA LYS A 178 5.77 -3.23 -22.96
C LYS A 178 7.23 -3.28 -22.52
N TYR A 179 7.47 -3.47 -21.22
CA TYR A 179 8.80 -3.38 -20.62
C TYR A 179 9.29 -4.69 -20.02
N TYR A 180 8.37 -5.58 -19.62
CA TYR A 180 8.68 -6.80 -18.90
C TYR A 180 7.96 -8.01 -19.48
N ASP A 181 8.56 -9.19 -19.30
CA ASP A 181 7.90 -10.45 -19.64
C ASP A 181 6.72 -10.77 -18.72
N PHE A 182 5.82 -11.68 -19.09
CA PHE A 182 4.69 -12.03 -18.23
C PHE A 182 5.17 -12.68 -16.92
N PRO A 183 4.43 -12.50 -15.81
CA PRO A 183 5.01 -12.66 -14.47
C PRO A 183 5.59 -14.04 -14.17
N SER A 184 5.05 -15.10 -14.77
CA SER A 184 5.53 -16.46 -14.51
C SER A 184 6.95 -16.74 -14.98
N ASN A 185 7.45 -15.95 -15.95
CA ASN A 185 8.79 -16.10 -16.51
C ASN A 185 9.86 -15.30 -15.76
N LEU A 186 9.44 -14.35 -14.90
CA LEU A 186 10.39 -13.47 -14.23
C LEU A 186 11.18 -14.14 -13.09
N ALA A 187 10.59 -15.14 -12.45
CA ALA A 187 11.22 -15.83 -11.33
C ALA A 187 10.75 -17.29 -11.22
N PRO A 188 11.66 -18.26 -11.04
CA PRO A 188 11.29 -19.62 -10.70
C PRO A 188 10.72 -19.68 -9.27
N SER A 189 9.69 -20.51 -9.05
CA SER A 189 9.18 -20.79 -7.72
C SER A 189 8.32 -22.05 -7.68
N LYS A 190 8.29 -22.68 -6.50
CA LYS A 190 7.38 -23.79 -6.16
C LYS A 190 5.96 -23.29 -5.91
N THR A 191 5.82 -22.08 -5.37
CA THR A 191 4.52 -21.48 -5.01
C THR A 191 4.26 -20.27 -5.89
N ARG A 192 3.08 -20.22 -6.52
CA ARG A 192 2.70 -19.16 -7.47
C ARG A 192 1.41 -18.49 -7.07
N CYS A 193 1.32 -17.20 -7.33
CA CYS A 193 0.11 -16.42 -7.08
C CYS A 193 -1.05 -16.93 -7.96
N PRO A 194 -2.24 -17.21 -7.40
CA PRO A 194 -3.39 -17.68 -8.18
C PRO A 194 -3.93 -16.63 -9.17
N GLN A 195 -3.61 -15.35 -8.98
CA GLN A 195 -4.09 -14.27 -9.84
C GLN A 195 -3.14 -13.94 -10.99
N CYS A 196 -1.83 -13.86 -10.75
CA CYS A 196 -0.88 -13.44 -11.78
C CYS A 196 0.22 -14.45 -12.09
N ASN A 197 0.21 -15.62 -11.45
CA ASN A 197 1.17 -16.70 -11.63
C ASN A 197 2.64 -16.33 -11.32
N TYR A 198 2.86 -15.18 -10.67
CA TYR A 198 4.17 -14.75 -10.18
C TYR A 198 4.62 -15.58 -8.98
N SER A 199 5.95 -15.69 -8.79
CA SER A 199 6.56 -16.33 -7.62
C SER A 199 6.12 -15.67 -6.32
N ILE A 200 5.65 -16.47 -5.36
CA ILE A 200 5.37 -16.02 -4.00
C ILE A 200 6.04 -16.93 -2.97
N GLU A 201 6.26 -16.41 -1.77
CA GLU A 201 6.71 -17.17 -0.61
C GLU A 201 5.57 -18.09 -0.11
N GLU A 202 5.94 -19.26 0.42
CA GLU A 202 4.99 -20.20 1.00
C GLU A 202 4.29 -19.58 2.23
N GLY A 203 2.96 -19.71 2.30
CA GLY A 203 2.14 -19.07 3.33
C GLY A 203 1.94 -17.55 3.15
N SER A 204 2.37 -16.95 2.03
CA SER A 204 2.08 -15.54 1.76
C SER A 204 0.61 -15.34 1.41
N HIS A 205 -0.05 -14.41 2.11
CA HIS A 205 -1.41 -13.96 1.81
C HIS A 205 -1.47 -12.72 0.92
N PHE A 206 -0.31 -12.22 0.48
CA PHE A 206 -0.20 -11.02 -0.35
C PHE A 206 0.72 -11.27 -1.55
N CYS A 207 0.27 -10.88 -2.75
CA CYS A 207 1.12 -10.91 -3.94
C CYS A 207 1.79 -9.55 -4.18
N ARG A 208 3.13 -9.50 -4.11
CA ARG A 208 3.89 -8.27 -4.39
C ARG A 208 3.85 -7.82 -5.87
N MET A 209 3.51 -8.71 -6.79
CA MET A 209 3.42 -8.40 -8.23
C MET A 209 2.08 -7.77 -8.60
N CYS A 210 0.96 -8.44 -8.32
CA CYS A 210 -0.37 -7.93 -8.71
C CYS A 210 -1.12 -7.22 -7.58
N GLY A 211 -0.63 -7.28 -6.34
CA GLY A 211 -1.30 -6.68 -5.17
C GLY A 211 -2.49 -7.46 -4.64
N SER A 212 -2.74 -8.69 -5.12
CA SER A 212 -3.86 -9.51 -4.65
C SER A 212 -3.73 -9.82 -3.16
N PHE A 213 -4.83 -9.66 -2.42
CA PHE A 213 -4.97 -9.97 -1.00
C PHE A 213 -6.46 -10.17 -0.65
N PRO A 214 -6.82 -11.24 0.08
CA PRO A 214 -5.97 -12.39 0.39
C PRO A 214 -5.67 -13.24 -0.86
N ILE A 215 -4.61 -14.04 -0.82
CA ILE A 215 -4.33 -15.15 -1.75
C ILE A 215 -4.15 -16.45 -0.98
#